data_AF-A0A0R2VNN5-F1
#
_entry.id   AF-A0A0R2VNN5-F1
#
_cell.length_a   1.000
_cell.length_b   1.000
_cell.length_c   1.000
_cell.angle_alpha   90.00
_cell.angle_beta   90.00
_cell.angle_gamma   90.00
#
_symmetry.space_group_name_H-M   'P 1'
#
loop_
_entity.id
_entity.type
_entity.pdbx_description
1 polymer ?
#
loop_
_entity_poly.entity_id
_entity_poly.type
_entity_poly.pdbx_seq_one_letter_code
_entity_poly.pdbx_strand_id
1 'polypeptide(L)'
;NCSGPPTFTDPDGVEFQPDGTYYMSYSNDECTDKFSPLQQEAMIANINGPRDELLAYDPIVITDVDTTTLLFPEDLQENLFSNYAELSWASVENAEAYIVLVSLTVNFTAIAASIYTTDTSAIITNLLPEKTYRWKVKVVGEGNTCEGYNTYRTFSTGAETFSPTSIEDIDGTAAMQLYPNPVALGGMVNVTVDGQMDGQWQVRMMDITGRQVMNSTETMAQGRLQLEMPATQAGMYIIQLSNGDKFFQSAIQVN
;
A
#
# COMPACT_ATOMS: atom_id res chain seq x y z
N ASN A 1 27.27 52.25 2.41
CA ASN A 1 28.15 53.25 3.08
C ASN A 1 28.78 52.56 4.28
N CYS A 2 29.88 51.85 4.06
CA CYS A 2 30.63 51.17 5.12
C CYS A 2 31.45 52.24 5.86
N SER A 3 30.82 53.00 6.76
CA SER A 3 31.52 54.03 7.52
C SER A 3 32.61 53.38 8.37
N GLY A 4 33.85 53.78 8.16
CA GLY A 4 34.98 53.30 8.97
C GLY A 4 34.73 53.59 10.45
N PRO A 5 35.09 52.66 11.36
CA PRO A 5 34.84 52.83 12.78
C PRO A 5 35.69 53.99 13.34
N PRO A 6 35.29 54.58 14.48
CA PRO A 6 36.05 55.65 15.11
C PRO A 6 37.42 55.16 15.59
N THR A 7 38.33 56.10 15.86
CA THR A 7 39.62 55.80 16.51
C THR A 7 39.39 55.46 17.98
N PHE A 8 40.07 54.43 18.46
CA PHE A 8 40.06 53.98 19.85
C PHE A 8 41.46 54.11 20.45
N THR A 9 41.54 54.15 21.79
CA THR A 9 42.81 54.18 22.53
C THR A 9 42.86 52.97 23.46
N ASP A 10 43.90 52.17 23.34
CA ASP A 10 44.16 51.01 24.22
C ASP A 10 44.57 51.47 25.64
N PRO A 11 44.35 50.70 26.72
CA PRO A 11 44.91 50.93 28.05
C PRO A 11 46.36 51.42 28.14
N ASP A 12 47.22 51.06 27.19
CA ASP A 12 48.62 51.52 27.12
C ASP A 12 48.77 52.92 26.46
N GLY A 13 47.67 53.57 26.10
CA GLY A 13 47.63 54.92 25.51
C GLY A 13 47.86 54.96 24.00
N VAL A 14 47.91 53.81 23.32
CA VAL A 14 48.14 53.71 21.88
C VAL A 14 46.82 53.85 21.13
N GLU A 15 46.76 54.77 20.17
CA GLU A 15 45.59 54.93 19.30
C GLU A 15 45.59 53.89 18.16
N PHE A 16 44.43 53.32 17.88
CA PHE A 16 44.22 52.39 16.77
C PHE A 16 42.83 52.57 16.16
N GLN A 17 42.68 52.19 14.89
CA GLN A 17 41.40 52.18 14.19
C GLN A 17 41.16 50.78 13.63
N PRO A 18 40.18 50.02 14.15
CA PRO A 18 39.80 48.73 13.59
C PRO A 18 39.34 48.89 12.15
N ASP A 19 39.56 47.89 11.30
CA ASP A 19 38.86 47.86 10.02
C ASP A 19 37.48 47.24 10.25
N GLY A 20 36.44 48.07 10.15
CA GLY A 20 35.04 47.67 10.37
C GLY A 20 34.48 46.72 9.31
N THR A 21 35.26 46.36 8.28
CA THR A 21 34.89 45.37 7.27
C THR A 21 35.28 43.92 7.66
N TYR A 22 36.10 43.74 8.71
CA TYR A 22 36.56 42.41 9.16
C TYR A 22 35.62 41.75 10.17
N TYR A 23 34.36 41.56 9.81
CA TYR A 23 33.37 40.86 10.65
C TYR A 23 32.69 39.71 9.91
N MET A 24 32.27 38.69 10.65
CA MET A 24 31.46 37.59 10.13
C MET A 24 29.98 37.94 10.21
N SER A 25 29.30 37.84 9.07
CA SER A 25 27.86 38.00 8.98
C SER A 25 27.29 37.00 7.98
N TYR A 26 26.02 36.63 8.17
CA TYR A 26 25.24 35.87 7.19
C TYR A 26 24.33 36.78 6.34
N SER A 27 24.43 38.09 6.52
CA SER A 27 23.69 39.08 5.75
C SER A 27 24.39 39.34 4.42
N ASN A 28 23.62 39.37 3.32
CA ASN A 28 24.13 39.75 2.01
C ASN A 28 24.25 41.28 1.91
N ASP A 29 25.29 41.85 2.53
CA ASP A 29 25.62 43.27 2.47
C ASP A 29 26.88 43.54 1.63
N GLU A 30 27.10 44.79 1.24
CA GLU A 30 28.28 45.22 0.45
C GLU A 30 29.57 45.37 1.30
N CYS A 31 29.52 45.07 2.61
CA CYS A 31 30.59 45.38 3.57
C CYS A 31 31.25 44.12 4.18
N THR A 32 30.67 42.93 4.02
CA THR A 32 31.24 41.63 4.45
C THR A 32 31.78 40.79 3.30
N ASP A 33 32.92 41.18 2.74
CA ASP A 33 33.54 40.47 1.62
C ASP A 33 34.94 39.91 1.92
N LYS A 34 35.52 40.21 3.09
CA LYS A 34 36.91 39.83 3.40
C LYS A 34 37.19 39.54 4.88
N PHE A 35 38.23 38.72 5.10
CA PHE A 35 38.85 38.49 6.40
C PHE A 35 40.24 39.13 6.45
N SER A 36 40.67 39.56 7.63
CA SER A 36 42.06 39.97 7.83
C SER A 36 43.02 38.77 7.68
N PRO A 37 44.30 39.00 7.31
CA PRO A 37 45.29 37.93 7.18
C PRO A 37 45.41 37.06 8.45
N LEU A 38 45.40 37.68 9.64
CA LEU A 38 45.48 36.95 10.91
C LEU A 38 44.23 36.10 11.18
N GLN A 39 43.04 36.58 10.81
CA GLN A 39 41.82 35.77 10.91
C GLN A 39 41.92 34.56 9.97
N GLN A 40 42.42 34.76 8.74
CA GLN A 40 42.62 33.66 7.79
C GLN A 40 43.64 32.65 8.33
N GLU A 41 44.78 33.10 8.83
CA GLU A 41 45.80 32.24 9.44
C GLU A 41 45.25 31.48 10.65
N ALA A 42 44.48 32.12 11.52
CA ALA A 42 43.84 31.46 12.66
C ALA A 42 42.83 30.41 12.22
N MET A 43 42.02 30.68 11.19
CA MET A 43 41.08 29.70 10.62
C MET A 43 41.83 28.53 9.98
N ILE A 44 42.92 28.79 9.26
CA ILE A 44 43.77 27.77 8.63
C ILE A 44 44.53 26.94 9.69
N ALA A 45 44.99 27.56 10.78
CA ALA A 45 45.64 26.84 11.87
C ALA A 45 44.65 25.96 12.64
N ASN A 46 43.40 26.39 12.76
CA ASN A 46 42.34 25.60 13.38
C ASN A 46 41.98 24.38 12.51
N ILE A 47 41.77 24.59 11.19
CA ILE A 47 41.45 23.49 10.26
C ILE A 47 42.60 22.50 10.11
N ASN A 48 43.86 22.93 10.19
CA ASN A 48 45.03 22.04 10.06
C ASN A 48 45.53 21.46 11.39
N GLY A 49 44.88 21.82 12.51
CA GLY A 49 45.30 21.42 13.85
C GLY A 49 44.20 20.66 14.57
N PRO A 50 43.46 21.30 15.49
CA PRO A 50 42.43 20.64 16.29
C PRO A 50 41.18 20.21 15.51
N ARG A 51 41.05 20.61 14.24
CA ARG A 51 39.90 20.29 13.37
C ARG A 51 40.32 19.68 12.02
N ASP A 52 41.43 18.95 12.00
CA ASP A 52 41.94 18.30 10.79
C ASP A 52 40.98 17.24 10.24
N GLU A 53 40.09 16.70 11.08
CA GLU A 53 39.01 15.80 10.66
C GLU A 53 38.06 16.44 9.62
N LEU A 54 37.94 17.76 9.60
CA LEU A 54 37.08 18.45 8.63
C LEU A 54 37.70 18.49 7.22
N LEU A 55 39.00 18.18 7.08
CA LEU A 55 39.68 18.03 5.79
C LEU A 55 39.57 16.59 5.25
N ALA A 56 39.35 15.64 6.14
CA ALA A 56 39.15 14.24 5.80
C ALA A 56 37.65 13.97 5.62
N TYR A 57 37.20 13.88 4.37
CA TYR A 57 35.88 13.35 4.07
C TYR A 57 36.02 12.16 3.13
N ASP A 58 35.30 11.09 3.43
CA ASP A 58 35.09 10.03 2.46
C ASP A 58 34.05 10.54 1.45
N PRO A 59 34.39 10.62 0.15
CA PRO A 59 33.41 11.02 -0.85
C PRO A 59 32.28 9.99 -0.84
N ILE A 60 31.04 10.46 -0.74
CA ILE A 60 29.87 9.61 -0.90
C ILE A 60 29.91 9.07 -2.33
N VAL A 61 30.08 7.76 -2.47
CA VAL A 61 30.01 7.10 -3.77
C VAL A 61 28.55 6.92 -4.11
N ILE A 62 28.03 7.81 -4.94
CA ILE A 62 26.67 7.69 -5.46
C ILE A 62 26.68 6.59 -6.52
N THR A 63 26.11 5.44 -6.22
CA THR A 63 25.87 4.40 -7.23
C THR A 63 24.62 4.76 -8.02
N ASP A 64 24.74 4.75 -9.34
CA ASP A 64 23.60 4.93 -10.22
C ASP A 64 22.63 3.74 -10.09
N VAL A 65 21.34 4.02 -10.18
CA VAL A 65 20.27 3.02 -10.06
C VAL A 65 19.40 3.07 -11.29
N ASP A 66 19.22 1.91 -11.92
CA ASP A 66 18.37 1.79 -13.10
C ASP A 66 16.88 2.01 -12.77
N THR A 67 16.09 2.30 -13.80
CA THR A 67 14.64 2.37 -13.64
C THR A 67 14.03 0.98 -13.44
N THR A 68 13.03 0.87 -12.57
CA THR A 68 12.30 -0.39 -12.36
C THR A 68 11.27 -0.68 -13.46
N THR A 69 11.02 -1.97 -13.72
CA THR A 69 9.96 -2.45 -14.59
C THR A 69 8.69 -2.76 -13.79
N LEU A 70 7.56 -2.22 -14.24
CA LEU A 70 6.26 -2.46 -13.60
C LEU A 70 5.73 -3.84 -14.00
N LEU A 71 5.28 -4.65 -13.03
CA LEU A 71 4.82 -6.01 -13.25
C LEU A 71 3.30 -6.07 -13.22
N PHE A 72 2.70 -5.71 -12.09
CA PHE A 72 1.25 -5.76 -11.88
C PHE A 72 0.75 -4.45 -11.27
N PRO A 73 -0.44 -3.94 -11.66
CA PRO A 73 -1.30 -4.40 -12.76
C PRO A 73 -0.61 -4.36 -14.14
N GLU A 74 -1.13 -5.15 -15.07
CA GLU A 74 -0.76 -5.03 -16.49
C GLU A 74 -1.16 -3.65 -17.02
N ASP A 75 -0.48 -3.17 -18.08
CA ASP A 75 -0.85 -1.88 -18.65
C ASP A 75 -2.23 -1.95 -19.30
N LEU A 76 -3.07 -0.97 -18.98
CA LEU A 76 -4.48 -0.90 -19.37
C LEU A 76 -5.34 -2.04 -18.78
N GLN A 77 -4.92 -2.63 -17.65
CA GLN A 77 -5.73 -3.64 -16.98
C GLN A 77 -7.07 -3.05 -16.50
N GLU A 78 -8.16 -3.77 -16.79
CA GLU A 78 -9.51 -3.35 -16.42
C GLU A 78 -10.09 -4.21 -15.30
N ASN A 79 -11.15 -3.69 -14.65
CA ASN A 79 -11.96 -4.40 -13.67
C ASN A 79 -11.19 -4.88 -12.43
N LEU A 80 -10.21 -4.10 -11.96
CA LEU A 80 -9.63 -4.31 -10.64
C LEU A 80 -10.62 -3.97 -9.54
N PHE A 81 -10.42 -4.56 -8.36
CA PHE A 81 -11.26 -4.27 -7.21
C PHE A 81 -11.09 -2.81 -6.76
N SER A 82 -12.18 -2.19 -6.32
CA SER A 82 -12.17 -0.83 -5.78
C SER A 82 -11.75 -0.78 -4.31
N ASN A 83 -11.90 -1.88 -3.54
CA ASN A 83 -11.51 -1.91 -2.13
C ASN A 83 -9.98 -1.89 -1.94
N TYR A 84 -9.26 -2.70 -2.72
CA TYR A 84 -7.81 -2.70 -2.78
C TYR A 84 -7.29 -3.06 -4.17
N ALA A 85 -6.09 -2.55 -4.49
CA ALA A 85 -5.29 -3.07 -5.59
C ALA A 85 -3.86 -3.31 -5.10
N GLU A 86 -3.28 -4.41 -5.53
CA GLU A 86 -1.86 -4.68 -5.35
C GLU A 86 -1.10 -4.09 -6.54
N LEU A 87 0.03 -3.44 -6.25
CA LEU A 87 0.98 -2.94 -7.23
C LEU A 87 2.30 -3.68 -7.00
N SER A 88 2.93 -4.18 -8.05
CA SER A 88 4.23 -4.86 -7.95
C SER A 88 5.15 -4.50 -9.11
N TRP A 89 6.44 -4.43 -8.81
CA TRP A 89 7.50 -4.05 -9.74
C TRP A 89 8.75 -4.91 -9.52
N ALA A 90 9.66 -4.90 -10.49
CA ALA A 90 10.90 -5.65 -10.38
C ALA A 90 11.88 -4.98 -9.40
N SER A 91 12.57 -5.79 -8.60
CA SER A 91 13.72 -5.33 -7.81
C SER A 91 14.81 -4.78 -8.73
N VAL A 92 15.48 -3.72 -8.27
CA VAL A 92 16.60 -3.08 -8.98
C VAL A 92 17.85 -3.22 -8.11
N GLU A 93 18.98 -3.53 -8.71
CA GLU A 93 20.26 -3.61 -8.01
C GLU A 93 20.64 -2.23 -7.43
N ASN A 94 21.15 -2.20 -6.20
CA ASN A 94 21.49 -0.97 -5.45
C ASN A 94 20.28 -0.07 -5.09
N ALA A 95 19.05 -0.54 -5.25
CA ALA A 95 17.87 0.15 -4.73
C ALA A 95 17.75 -0.02 -3.21
N GLU A 96 17.70 1.10 -2.48
CA GLU A 96 17.44 1.11 -1.04
C GLU A 96 15.93 1.17 -0.75
N ALA A 97 15.18 1.90 -1.60
CA ALA A 97 13.74 2.03 -1.47
C ALA A 97 13.06 2.42 -2.79
N TYR A 98 11.73 2.43 -2.75
CA TYR A 98 10.85 2.79 -3.86
C TYR A 98 9.81 3.81 -3.43
N ILE A 99 9.56 4.79 -4.29
CA ILE A 99 8.45 5.74 -4.17
C ILE A 99 7.42 5.41 -5.23
N VAL A 100 6.23 4.99 -4.80
CA VAL A 100 5.09 4.68 -5.66
C VAL A 100 4.11 5.84 -5.63
N LEU A 101 3.80 6.39 -6.79
CA LEU A 101 2.76 7.42 -6.94
C LEU A 101 1.60 6.88 -7.75
N VAL A 102 0.39 7.07 -7.25
CA VAL A 102 -0.86 6.73 -7.92
C VAL A 102 -1.71 7.99 -8.09
N SER A 103 -2.26 8.21 -9.28
CA SER A 103 -3.04 9.40 -9.62
C SER A 103 -4.23 9.08 -10.53
N LEU A 104 -5.26 9.92 -10.49
CA LEU A 104 -6.38 9.87 -11.43
C LEU A 104 -6.10 10.60 -12.75
N THR A 105 -5.09 11.48 -12.79
CA THR A 105 -4.76 12.30 -13.97
C THR A 105 -3.44 11.89 -14.60
N VAL A 106 -3.30 12.11 -15.91
CA VAL A 106 -2.07 11.81 -16.67
C VAL A 106 -0.89 12.67 -16.18
N ASN A 107 -1.16 13.90 -15.76
CA ASN A 107 -0.15 14.84 -15.28
C ASN A 107 0.17 14.70 -13.78
N PHE A 108 -0.37 13.67 -13.10
CA PHE A 108 -0.15 13.44 -11.67
C PHE A 108 -0.51 14.65 -10.78
N THR A 109 -1.59 15.36 -11.13
CA THR A 109 -2.09 16.52 -10.35
C THR A 109 -3.09 16.11 -9.27
N ALA A 110 -3.83 15.01 -9.49
CA ALA A 110 -4.78 14.47 -8.52
C ALA A 110 -4.20 13.17 -7.95
N ILE A 111 -3.34 13.29 -6.93
CA ILE A 111 -2.69 12.13 -6.29
C ILE A 111 -3.72 11.37 -5.45
N ALA A 112 -3.87 10.08 -5.73
CA ALA A 112 -4.69 9.15 -4.96
C ALA A 112 -3.89 8.50 -3.82
N ALA A 113 -2.63 8.13 -4.09
CA ALA A 113 -1.73 7.55 -3.09
C ALA A 113 -0.27 7.91 -3.40
N SER A 114 0.53 8.03 -2.34
CA SER A 114 1.98 8.19 -2.40
C SER A 114 2.58 7.30 -1.31
N ILE A 115 3.37 6.31 -1.70
CA ILE A 115 3.88 5.27 -0.80
C ILE A 115 5.39 5.25 -0.91
N TYR A 116 6.06 5.19 0.24
CA TYR A 116 7.48 4.89 0.36
C TYR A 116 7.61 3.50 0.96
N THR A 117 8.32 2.59 0.29
CA THR A 117 8.51 1.22 0.75
C THR A 117 9.87 0.68 0.35
N THR A 118 10.41 -0.24 1.15
CA THR A 118 11.61 -1.03 0.81
C THR A 118 11.26 -2.32 0.07
N ASP A 119 9.99 -2.72 0.11
CA ASP A 119 9.50 -3.90 -0.61
C ASP A 119 9.28 -3.62 -2.09
N THR A 120 9.14 -4.67 -2.89
CA THR A 120 8.86 -4.58 -4.34
C THR A 120 7.37 -4.63 -4.68
N SER A 121 6.51 -4.50 -3.67
CA SER A 121 5.06 -4.40 -3.83
C SER A 121 4.45 -3.41 -2.84
N ALA A 122 3.27 -2.91 -3.19
CA ALA A 122 2.47 -2.02 -2.36
C ALA A 122 0.98 -2.28 -2.56
N ILE A 123 0.22 -2.31 -1.47
CA ILE A 123 -1.24 -2.41 -1.51
C ILE A 123 -1.81 -1.01 -1.35
N ILE A 124 -2.67 -0.61 -2.28
CA ILE A 124 -3.45 0.62 -2.21
C ILE A 124 -4.90 0.27 -1.85
N THR A 125 -5.49 1.03 -0.93
CA THR A 125 -6.88 0.84 -0.48
C THR A 125 -7.71 2.09 -0.78
N ASN A 126 -9.03 1.99 -0.63
CA ASN A 126 -9.97 3.10 -0.82
C ASN A 126 -9.95 3.69 -2.24
N LEU A 127 -9.87 2.84 -3.26
CA LEU A 127 -10.01 3.27 -4.64
C LEU A 127 -11.49 3.53 -4.92
N LEU A 128 -11.76 4.53 -5.74
CA LEU A 128 -13.10 4.82 -6.21
C LEU A 128 -13.47 3.82 -7.32
N PRO A 129 -14.72 3.34 -7.35
CA PRO A 129 -15.21 2.45 -8.39
C PRO A 129 -15.31 3.17 -9.74
N GLU A 130 -15.22 2.41 -10.83
CA GLU A 130 -15.32 2.91 -12.21
C GLU A 130 -14.37 4.09 -12.50
N LYS A 131 -13.18 4.08 -11.88
CA LYS A 131 -12.14 5.09 -12.07
C LYS A 131 -10.91 4.49 -12.69
N THR A 132 -10.28 5.29 -13.56
CA THR A 132 -8.98 4.99 -14.13
C THR A 132 -7.89 5.62 -13.27
N TYR A 133 -6.99 4.77 -12.79
CA TYR A 133 -5.81 5.15 -12.05
C TYR A 133 -4.56 4.97 -12.91
N ARG A 134 -3.56 5.78 -12.64
CA ARG A 134 -2.24 5.74 -13.25
C ARG A 134 -1.22 5.70 -12.15
N TRP A 135 -0.23 4.83 -12.30
CA TRP A 135 0.79 4.67 -11.28
C TRP A 135 2.17 4.59 -11.89
N LYS A 136 3.15 5.07 -11.15
CA LYS A 136 4.55 5.09 -11.53
C LYS A 136 5.41 4.88 -10.29
N VAL A 137 6.59 4.33 -10.51
CA VAL A 137 7.55 4.03 -9.44
C VAL A 137 8.85 4.76 -9.73
N LYS A 138 9.40 5.34 -8.68
CA LYS A 138 10.75 5.92 -8.66
C LYS A 138 11.60 5.07 -7.74
N VAL A 139 12.79 4.73 -8.22
CA VAL A 139 13.81 4.01 -7.43
C VAL A 139 14.61 5.05 -6.64
N VAL A 140 14.95 4.71 -5.41
CA VAL A 140 15.80 5.52 -4.55
C VAL A 140 17.01 4.67 -4.19
N GLY A 141 18.20 5.13 -4.60
CA GLY A 141 19.47 4.50 -4.29
C GLY A 141 20.20 5.24 -3.16
N GLU A 142 21.27 4.63 -2.65
CA GLU A 142 22.09 5.20 -1.59
C GLU A 142 22.70 6.55 -2.03
N GLY A 143 22.24 7.65 -1.42
CA GLY A 143 22.62 9.01 -1.79
C GLY A 143 22.07 9.51 -3.14
N ASN A 144 21.44 8.65 -3.96
CA ASN A 144 20.78 9.04 -5.22
C ASN A 144 19.26 9.12 -5.06
N THR A 145 18.76 10.34 -4.82
CA THR A 145 17.33 10.67 -4.89
C THR A 145 16.94 11.43 -6.15
N CYS A 146 17.86 11.62 -7.10
CA CYS A 146 17.65 12.47 -8.26
C CYS A 146 16.95 11.73 -9.42
N GLU A 147 16.93 10.40 -9.38
CA GLU A 147 16.34 9.60 -10.45
C GLU A 147 14.88 9.94 -10.76
N GLY A 148 14.54 9.79 -12.03
CA GLY A 148 13.19 10.02 -12.54
C GLY A 148 12.21 8.92 -12.10
N TYR A 149 10.92 9.20 -12.26
CA TYR A 149 9.93 8.13 -12.28
C TYR A 149 9.99 7.39 -13.61
N ASN A 150 9.66 6.11 -13.60
CA ASN A 150 9.45 5.36 -14.83
C ASN A 150 8.18 5.81 -15.59
N THR A 151 8.00 5.25 -16.78
CA THR A 151 6.74 5.42 -17.54
C THR A 151 5.59 4.82 -16.76
N TYR A 152 4.54 5.61 -16.56
CA TYR A 152 3.38 5.17 -15.79
C TYR A 152 2.64 4.04 -16.51
N ARG A 153 2.03 3.15 -15.73
CA ARG A 153 1.00 2.21 -16.20
C ARG A 153 -0.38 2.66 -15.78
N THR A 154 -1.37 2.21 -16.52
CA THR A 154 -2.77 2.56 -16.29
C THR A 154 -3.56 1.32 -15.90
N PHE A 155 -4.50 1.47 -14.97
CA PHE A 155 -5.49 0.45 -14.67
C PHE A 155 -6.85 1.09 -14.35
N SER A 156 -7.94 0.34 -14.49
CA SER A 156 -9.28 0.79 -14.10
C SER A 156 -9.90 -0.11 -13.05
N THR A 157 -10.63 0.50 -12.12
CA THR A 157 -11.47 -0.21 -11.16
C THR A 157 -12.81 -0.55 -11.81
N GLY A 158 -13.32 -1.73 -11.51
CA GLY A 158 -14.67 -2.13 -11.91
C GLY A 158 -15.74 -1.32 -11.18
N ALA A 159 -17.01 -1.58 -11.52
CA ALA A 159 -18.14 -1.18 -10.68
C ALA A 159 -17.93 -1.70 -9.25
N GLU A 160 -18.55 -1.07 -8.24
CA GLU A 160 -18.64 -1.55 -6.84
C GLU A 160 -19.17 -2.99 -6.84
N THR A 161 -18.28 -3.93 -7.10
CA THR A 161 -18.56 -5.33 -7.17
C THR A 161 -17.75 -5.88 -6.03
N PHE A 162 -18.44 -6.08 -4.92
CA PHE A 162 -18.05 -7.05 -3.92
C PHE A 162 -17.99 -8.41 -4.64
N SER A 163 -16.92 -8.64 -5.37
CA SER A 163 -16.56 -9.95 -5.89
C SER A 163 -15.35 -10.38 -5.08
N PRO A 164 -15.56 -11.05 -3.92
CA PRO A 164 -14.46 -11.75 -3.30
C PRO A 164 -13.96 -12.78 -4.31
N THR A 165 -12.79 -12.53 -4.89
CA THR A 165 -12.08 -13.57 -5.64
C THR A 165 -11.59 -14.60 -4.63
N SER A 166 -12.14 -15.80 -4.78
CA SER A 166 -11.75 -17.06 -4.13
C SER A 166 -11.90 -17.13 -2.61
N ILE A 167 -12.83 -18.01 -2.23
CA ILE A 167 -13.18 -18.47 -0.88
C ILE A 167 -13.75 -17.34 -0.01
N GLU A 168 -15.09 -17.25 0.00
CA GLU A 168 -15.79 -16.77 1.20
C GLU A 168 -15.36 -17.67 2.37
N ASP A 169 -14.28 -17.29 3.05
CA ASP A 169 -14.24 -17.53 4.48
C ASP A 169 -15.43 -16.75 5.03
N ILE A 170 -16.33 -17.51 5.63
CA ILE A 170 -17.55 -17.07 6.29
C ILE A 170 -17.15 -16.03 7.34
N ASP A 171 -17.13 -14.76 6.95
CA ASP A 171 -17.22 -13.66 7.90
C ASP A 171 -18.69 -13.60 8.31
N GLY A 172 -18.97 -14.17 9.48
CA GLY A 172 -20.30 -14.56 9.90
C GLY A 172 -21.28 -13.38 9.90
N THR A 173 -22.40 -13.54 9.18
CA THR A 173 -23.80 -13.29 9.64
C THR A 173 -24.84 -13.40 8.51
N ALA A 174 -24.84 -14.53 7.81
CA ALA A 174 -26.08 -15.11 7.27
C ALA A 174 -25.99 -16.63 7.46
N ALA A 175 -26.26 -17.08 8.69
CA ALA A 175 -26.10 -18.48 9.04
C ALA A 175 -27.22 -19.31 8.38
N MET A 176 -26.86 -20.27 7.52
CA MET A 176 -27.81 -21.29 7.11
C MET A 176 -28.19 -22.13 8.34
N GLN A 177 -29.46 -22.02 8.75
CA GLN A 177 -30.02 -22.82 9.84
C GLN A 177 -30.76 -24.02 9.26
N LEU A 178 -30.48 -25.20 9.80
CA LEU A 178 -31.12 -26.46 9.44
C LEU A 178 -31.91 -26.96 10.64
N TYR A 179 -33.21 -27.19 10.46
CA TYR A 179 -34.06 -27.77 11.50
C TYR A 179 -35.08 -28.75 10.92
N PRO A 180 -35.36 -29.88 11.60
CA PRO A 180 -34.69 -30.34 12.82
C PRO A 180 -33.28 -30.89 12.54
N ASN A 181 -32.34 -30.62 13.44
CA ASN A 181 -31.05 -31.29 13.50
C ASN A 181 -30.91 -31.85 14.92
N PRO A 182 -30.89 -33.19 15.14
CA PRO A 182 -30.86 -34.27 14.15
C PRO A 182 -32.19 -34.55 13.43
N VAL A 183 -32.12 -35.09 12.21
CA VAL A 183 -33.29 -35.51 11.40
C VAL A 183 -33.37 -37.03 11.29
N ALA A 184 -34.59 -37.59 11.25
CA ALA A 184 -34.80 -39.02 11.00
C ALA A 184 -34.57 -39.37 9.52
N LEU A 185 -34.20 -40.61 9.25
CA LEU A 185 -34.17 -41.19 7.90
C LEU A 185 -35.46 -40.88 7.09
N GLY A 186 -35.30 -40.25 5.93
CA GLY A 186 -36.44 -39.84 5.08
C GLY A 186 -37.25 -38.65 5.61
N GLY A 187 -36.77 -37.97 6.65
CA GLY A 187 -37.42 -36.79 7.22
C GLY A 187 -37.27 -35.54 6.36
N MET A 188 -38.13 -34.55 6.64
CA MET A 188 -38.06 -33.23 6.01
C MET A 188 -37.18 -32.30 6.85
N VAL A 189 -36.28 -31.58 6.19
CA VAL A 189 -35.41 -30.56 6.79
C VAL A 189 -35.78 -29.20 6.24
N ASN A 190 -36.08 -28.26 7.12
CA ASN A 190 -36.25 -26.88 6.76
C ASN A 190 -34.90 -26.18 6.81
N VAL A 191 -34.57 -25.50 5.72
CA VAL A 191 -33.39 -24.68 5.55
C VAL A 191 -33.82 -23.23 5.54
N THR A 192 -33.26 -22.43 6.43
CA THR A 192 -33.49 -20.98 6.46
C THR A 192 -32.18 -20.24 6.35
N VAL A 193 -32.14 -19.26 5.46
CA VAL A 193 -30.99 -18.38 5.25
C VAL A 193 -31.45 -16.94 5.43
N ASP A 194 -30.67 -16.12 6.15
CA ASP A 194 -31.02 -14.74 6.41
C ASP A 194 -30.92 -13.89 5.14
N GLY A 195 -32.05 -13.35 4.69
CA GLY A 195 -32.16 -12.45 3.52
C GLY A 195 -33.28 -12.84 2.54
N GLN A 196 -33.64 -11.94 1.63
CA GLN A 196 -34.54 -12.26 0.51
C GLN A 196 -33.74 -13.00 -0.56
N MET A 197 -33.74 -14.34 -0.49
CA MET A 197 -32.93 -15.21 -1.36
C MET A 197 -33.79 -16.04 -2.32
N ASP A 198 -34.73 -15.37 -2.99
CA ASP A 198 -35.66 -16.03 -3.91
C ASP A 198 -34.95 -16.48 -5.19
N GLY A 199 -35.23 -17.70 -5.65
CA GLY A 199 -34.65 -18.22 -6.89
C GLY A 199 -34.43 -19.72 -6.88
N GLN A 200 -33.81 -20.23 -7.94
CA GLN A 200 -33.38 -21.62 -8.03
C GLN A 200 -32.01 -21.79 -7.35
N TRP A 201 -31.91 -22.74 -6.43
CA TRP A 201 -30.70 -23.05 -5.71
C TRP A 201 -30.30 -24.50 -5.98
N GLN A 202 -29.04 -24.71 -6.29
CA GLN A 202 -28.47 -26.04 -6.33
C GLN A 202 -28.18 -26.50 -4.89
N VAL A 203 -28.72 -27.65 -4.54
CA VAL A 203 -28.55 -28.28 -3.24
C VAL A 203 -27.71 -29.52 -3.40
N ARG A 204 -26.58 -29.57 -2.70
CA ARG A 204 -25.70 -30.73 -2.67
C ARG A 204 -25.58 -31.25 -1.25
N MET A 205 -25.73 -32.55 -1.09
CA MET A 205 -25.46 -33.24 0.18
C MET A 205 -24.25 -34.14 0.02
N MET A 206 -23.33 -34.11 0.98
CA MET A 206 -22.14 -34.94 1.00
C MET A 206 -21.98 -35.61 2.36
N ASP A 207 -21.42 -36.82 2.38
CA ASP A 207 -20.96 -37.41 3.64
C ASP A 207 -19.62 -36.80 4.08
N ILE A 208 -19.17 -37.12 5.29
CA ILE A 208 -17.87 -36.65 5.83
C ILE A 208 -16.66 -37.10 5.00
N THR A 209 -16.83 -38.05 4.09
CA THR A 209 -15.77 -38.51 3.18
C THR A 209 -15.75 -37.74 1.86
N GLY A 210 -16.66 -36.77 1.68
CA GLY A 210 -16.79 -35.96 0.48
C GLY A 210 -17.53 -36.67 -0.66
N ARG A 211 -18.10 -37.86 -0.42
CA ARG A 211 -18.93 -38.53 -1.43
C ARG A 211 -20.28 -37.84 -1.50
N GLN A 212 -20.66 -37.44 -2.71
CA GLN A 212 -21.95 -36.82 -2.97
C GLN A 212 -23.08 -37.84 -2.81
N VAL A 213 -24.04 -37.48 -1.97
CA VAL A 213 -25.20 -38.30 -1.59
C VAL A 213 -26.48 -37.77 -2.24
N MET A 214 -26.56 -36.46 -2.47
CA MET A 214 -27.67 -35.80 -3.15
C MET A 214 -27.16 -34.63 -3.99
N ASN A 215 -27.81 -34.39 -5.11
CA ASN A 215 -27.66 -33.17 -5.90
C ASN A 215 -29.01 -32.88 -6.56
N SER A 216 -29.68 -31.80 -6.14
CA SER A 216 -30.96 -31.37 -6.70
C SER A 216 -30.97 -29.86 -6.93
N THR A 217 -31.98 -29.38 -7.65
CA THR A 217 -32.22 -27.95 -7.85
C THR A 217 -33.58 -27.63 -7.27
N GLU A 218 -33.60 -26.78 -6.25
CA GLU A 218 -34.81 -26.44 -5.50
C GLU A 218 -35.11 -24.95 -5.59
N THR A 219 -36.38 -24.58 -5.47
CA THR A 219 -36.76 -23.16 -5.43
C THR A 219 -36.83 -22.69 -3.99
N MET A 220 -36.03 -21.69 -3.63
CA MET A 220 -36.13 -21.00 -2.34
C MET A 220 -37.10 -19.83 -2.45
N ALA A 221 -37.95 -19.66 -1.43
CA ALA A 221 -38.88 -18.55 -1.33
C ALA A 221 -38.79 -17.92 0.07
N GLN A 222 -38.66 -16.61 0.13
CA GLN A 222 -38.48 -15.80 1.35
C GLN A 222 -37.30 -16.28 2.22
N GLY A 223 -36.23 -16.76 1.60
CA GLY A 223 -35.07 -17.31 2.32
C GLY A 223 -35.34 -18.65 3.02
N ARG A 224 -36.40 -19.36 2.62
CA ARG A 224 -36.77 -20.68 3.16
C ARG A 224 -36.85 -21.72 2.06
N LEU A 225 -36.33 -22.91 2.37
CA LEU A 225 -36.38 -24.08 1.53
C LEU A 225 -36.71 -25.30 2.39
N GLN A 226 -37.45 -26.25 1.84
CA GLN A 226 -37.71 -27.54 2.47
C GLN A 226 -37.07 -28.66 1.65
N LEU A 227 -36.27 -29.49 2.31
CA LEU A 227 -35.52 -30.58 1.71
C LEU A 227 -36.01 -31.91 2.25
N GLU A 228 -36.31 -32.85 1.34
CA GLU A 228 -36.54 -34.24 1.69
C GLU A 228 -35.19 -34.97 1.79
N MET A 229 -34.90 -35.55 2.94
CA MET A 229 -33.64 -36.29 3.12
C MET A 229 -33.70 -37.61 2.35
N PRO A 230 -32.71 -37.91 1.50
CA PRO A 230 -32.66 -39.20 0.83
C PRO A 230 -32.49 -40.35 1.84
N ALA A 231 -32.95 -41.54 1.47
CA ALA A 231 -32.77 -42.76 2.26
C ALA A 231 -31.26 -43.12 2.34
N THR A 232 -30.61 -42.61 3.37
CA THR A 232 -29.15 -42.67 3.56
C THR A 232 -28.81 -43.48 4.81
N GLN A 233 -27.54 -43.59 5.19
CA GLN A 233 -27.18 -44.23 6.47
C GLN A 233 -27.18 -43.19 7.59
N ALA A 234 -27.41 -43.60 8.84
CA ALA A 234 -27.23 -42.72 9.98
C ALA A 234 -25.78 -42.20 10.02
N GLY A 235 -25.60 -40.89 10.20
CA GLY A 235 -24.29 -40.25 10.08
C GLY A 235 -24.34 -38.74 9.96
N MET A 236 -23.15 -38.13 9.87
CA MET A 236 -22.98 -36.70 9.65
C MET A 236 -22.90 -36.40 8.15
N TYR A 237 -23.64 -35.39 7.73
CA TYR A 237 -23.68 -34.91 6.35
C TYR A 237 -23.49 -33.41 6.30
N ILE A 238 -22.94 -32.93 5.19
CA ILE A 238 -22.79 -31.51 4.88
C ILE A 238 -23.78 -31.18 3.77
N ILE A 239 -24.65 -30.20 4.00
CA ILE A 239 -25.54 -29.63 3.00
C ILE A 239 -24.92 -28.34 2.49
N GLN A 240 -24.83 -28.22 1.18
CA GLN A 240 -24.35 -27.04 0.46
C GLN A 240 -25.47 -26.47 -0.41
N LEU A 241 -25.65 -25.16 -0.38
CA LEU A 241 -26.58 -24.39 -1.20
C LEU A 241 -25.78 -23.42 -2.07
N SER A 242 -26.03 -23.41 -3.38
CA SER A 242 -25.40 -22.48 -4.31
C SER A 242 -26.32 -22.01 -5.43
N ASN A 243 -26.28 -20.71 -5.76
CA ASN A 243 -27.05 -20.13 -6.89
C ASN A 243 -26.13 -19.38 -7.88
N GLY A 244 -24.91 -19.89 -8.10
CA GLY A 244 -23.89 -19.24 -8.94
C GLY A 244 -23.21 -18.02 -8.32
N ASP A 245 -23.98 -17.16 -7.65
CA ASP A 245 -23.49 -15.91 -7.02
C ASP A 245 -23.18 -16.05 -5.53
N LYS A 246 -23.91 -16.93 -4.83
CA LYS A 246 -23.82 -17.12 -3.37
C LYS A 246 -23.68 -18.58 -3.01
N PHE A 247 -22.93 -18.86 -1.95
CA PHE A 247 -22.67 -20.20 -1.45
C PHE A 247 -22.89 -20.26 0.07
N PHE A 248 -23.60 -21.29 0.52
CA PHE A 248 -23.82 -21.54 1.95
C PHE A 248 -23.57 -23.02 2.25
N GLN A 249 -23.05 -23.32 3.44
CA GLN A 249 -22.91 -24.69 3.91
C GLN A 249 -23.27 -24.85 5.39
N SER A 250 -23.85 -25.99 5.74
CA SER A 250 -24.14 -26.34 7.13
C SER A 250 -24.15 -27.85 7.32
N ALA A 251 -23.78 -28.30 8.52
CA ALA A 251 -23.72 -29.73 8.85
C ALA A 251 -25.03 -30.19 9.50
N ILE A 252 -25.47 -31.40 9.16
CA ILE A 252 -26.66 -32.05 9.70
C ILE A 252 -26.36 -33.48 10.14
N GLN A 253 -26.96 -33.88 11.26
CA GLN A 253 -26.92 -35.25 11.74
C GLN A 253 -28.20 -35.99 11.32
N VAL A 254 -28.04 -37.17 10.73
CA VAL A 254 -29.13 -38.10 10.39
C VAL A 254 -29.09 -39.28 11.37
N ASN A 255 -30.23 -39.55 12.00
CA ASN A 255 -30.45 -40.67 12.92
C ASN A 255 -31.21 -41.83 12.25
#